data_AF-A0A5Y2SA49-F1
#
_entry.id   AF-A0A5Y2SA49-F1
#
_cell.length_a   1.000
_cell.length_b   1.000
_cell.length_c   1.000
_cell.angle_alpha   90.00
_cell.angle_beta   90.00
_cell.angle_gamma   90.00
#
_symmetry.space_group_name_H-M   'P 1'
#
loop_
_entity.id
_entity.type
_entity.pdbx_description
1 polymer ?
#
loop_
_entity_poly.entity_id
_entity_poly.type
_entity_poly.pdbx_seq_one_letter_code
_entity_poly.pdbx_strand_id
1 'polypeptide(L)'
;MRRQAHIVKIAIPPVRRVTYVKQYAIQPATLEFNAEGTPVSRDFDDVYFSNDNGLEETRYVFLGGNRLAERFPVHPHPLFIVAESGFGTGLNFLTLWQAFDGFRSEHPQATLQRLHFISFEKFPLTRDDLTLAHQHWPQLAPWAEQLQAQWPLPLAGCHRLLLDRGRVTLDLWFGDINELTDQLDATLNQTVDAWFLDGFAPAKNPDMWTPNLFNAMARLARPGATLATFTSAGFVRRGLQEAGFTMQKRKGFGRKREMLCGVMEQHLMPTLSAPWFYRSGSEKRETAIIGGGIASALLSLALLRRGWQVTLYCADDQPAQGASGNRQGALYPLLSKHDAAINRFFPTAFTFARRLYDALPVSFDHDWCGVTQLGWDEKSQQKIAQMLSLALPAGLASALNAEEAVQAVGVTTRCGGITYPAGGWLCPEQLTRAVIALATGQGLQTRFRHTLTSLVAQESRWQLRFTSGETASHETVVLANGHQINRFDQTRPLPVYAVGG
;
A
#
# COMPACT_ATOMS: atom_id res chain seq x y z
N MET A 1 -6.17 47.59 -62.95
CA MET A 1 -5.68 47.37 -61.57
C MET A 1 -6.46 46.22 -60.93
N ARG A 2 -5.90 45.00 -60.93
CA ARG A 2 -6.45 43.82 -60.23
C ARG A 2 -5.68 43.65 -58.92
N ARG A 3 -6.36 43.70 -57.77
CA ARG A 3 -5.77 43.40 -56.46
C ARG A 3 -5.76 41.88 -56.27
N GLN A 4 -4.56 41.30 -56.14
CA GLN A 4 -4.35 39.90 -55.76
C GLN A 4 -4.57 39.74 -54.25
N ALA A 5 -5.35 38.73 -53.86
CA ALA A 5 -5.47 38.29 -52.48
C ALA A 5 -4.34 37.30 -52.17
N HIS A 6 -3.52 37.58 -51.16
CA HIS A 6 -2.54 36.63 -50.64
C HIS A 6 -3.22 35.67 -49.65
N ILE A 7 -3.28 34.39 -50.02
CA ILE A 7 -3.66 33.31 -49.11
C ILE A 7 -2.40 32.85 -48.39
N VAL A 8 -2.34 33.11 -47.08
CA VAL A 8 -1.29 32.55 -46.20
C VAL A 8 -1.74 31.17 -45.75
N LYS A 9 -1.04 30.11 -46.19
CA LYS A 9 -1.17 28.77 -45.61
C LYS A 9 -0.45 28.76 -44.26
N ILE A 10 -1.20 28.71 -43.17
CA ILE A 10 -0.68 28.40 -41.85
C ILE A 10 -0.41 26.89 -41.80
N ALA A 11 0.87 26.50 -41.78
CA ALA A 11 1.26 25.12 -41.55
C ALA A 11 1.10 24.80 -40.06
N ILE A 12 0.30 23.77 -39.75
CA ILE A 12 0.17 23.22 -38.40
C ILE A 12 1.51 22.55 -38.04
N PRO A 13 2.13 22.86 -36.88
CA PRO A 13 3.38 22.19 -36.50
C PRO A 13 3.13 20.69 -36.27
N PRO A 14 4.13 19.84 -36.55
CA PRO A 14 3.98 18.40 -36.39
C PRO A 14 3.64 18.09 -34.94
N VAL A 15 2.49 17.45 -34.73
CA VAL A 15 2.13 16.84 -33.45
C VAL A 15 3.21 15.83 -33.12
N ARG A 16 4.08 16.16 -32.16
CA ARG A 16 4.90 15.16 -31.47
C ARG A 16 3.91 14.21 -30.81
N ARG A 17 3.65 13.06 -31.44
CA ARG A 17 3.10 11.90 -30.73
C ARG A 17 4.13 11.53 -29.67
N VAL A 18 3.95 12.05 -28.46
CA VAL A 18 4.55 11.46 -27.27
C VAL A 18 3.88 10.10 -27.13
N THR A 19 4.57 9.05 -27.59
CA THR A 19 4.25 7.69 -27.16
C THR A 19 4.44 7.68 -25.65
N TYR A 20 3.35 7.78 -24.89
CA TYR A 20 3.35 7.52 -23.45
C TYR A 20 3.78 6.07 -23.27
N VAL A 21 5.08 5.84 -23.04
CA VAL A 21 5.57 4.54 -22.60
C VAL A 21 5.08 4.39 -21.17
N LYS A 22 4.09 3.54 -20.94
CA LYS A 22 3.67 3.18 -19.58
C LYS A 22 4.85 2.51 -18.89
N GLN A 23 5.48 3.21 -17.95
CA GLN A 23 6.56 2.67 -17.14
C GLN A 23 5.96 1.91 -15.96
N TYR A 24 6.14 0.58 -15.95
CA TYR A 24 5.70 -0.29 -14.86
C TYR A 24 6.75 -0.40 -13.75
N ALA A 25 8.02 -0.25 -14.13
CA ALA A 25 9.14 -0.06 -13.21
C ALA A 25 9.31 1.44 -12.91
N ILE A 26 9.66 1.74 -11.67
CA ILE A 26 10.04 3.08 -11.21
C ILE A 26 11.56 3.15 -11.17
N GLN A 27 12.12 4.26 -11.60
CA GLN A 27 13.55 4.47 -11.57
C GLN A 27 14.00 4.79 -10.13
N PRO A 28 15.00 4.08 -9.58
CA PRO A 28 15.56 4.44 -8.28
C PRO A 28 16.26 5.80 -8.30
N ALA A 29 16.42 6.43 -7.14
CA ALA A 29 17.18 7.66 -7.01
C ALA A 29 18.67 7.46 -7.31
N THR A 30 19.31 8.47 -7.90
CA THR A 30 20.77 8.51 -8.07
C THR A 30 21.41 9.26 -6.90
N LEU A 31 22.00 8.52 -5.96
CA LEU A 31 22.59 9.10 -4.75
C LEU A 31 24.12 9.24 -4.86
N GLU A 32 24.62 10.31 -4.24
CA GLU A 32 26.01 10.42 -3.79
C GLU A 32 26.03 10.73 -2.30
N PHE A 33 27.11 10.35 -1.63
CA PHE A 33 27.35 10.75 -0.25
C PHE A 33 28.44 11.82 -0.25
N ASN A 34 28.19 12.96 0.40
CA ASN A 34 29.18 14.03 0.50
C ASN A 34 30.35 13.64 1.44
N ALA A 35 31.32 14.55 1.64
CA ALA A 35 32.48 14.29 2.48
C ALA A 35 32.10 13.98 3.95
N GLU A 36 30.94 14.44 4.39
CA GLU A 36 30.36 14.20 5.70
C GLU A 36 29.46 12.93 5.74
N GLY A 37 29.38 12.20 4.63
CA GLY A 37 28.56 11.00 4.49
C GLY A 37 27.06 11.27 4.37
N THR A 38 26.60 12.50 4.15
CA THR A 38 25.18 12.80 3.98
C THR A 38 24.73 12.49 2.55
N PRO A 39 23.60 11.79 2.35
CA PRO A 39 23.06 11.51 1.02
C PRO A 39 22.59 12.79 0.32
N VAL A 40 23.07 12.97 -0.90
CA VAL A 40 22.77 14.05 -1.83
C VAL A 40 22.08 13.45 -3.05
N SER A 41 20.96 14.03 -3.47
CA SER A 41 20.34 13.65 -4.72
C SER A 41 21.06 14.33 -5.89
N ARG A 42 21.60 13.55 -6.82
CA ARG A 42 22.18 14.12 -8.05
C ARG A 42 21.13 14.77 -8.95
N ASP A 43 19.91 14.25 -8.94
CA ASP A 43 18.82 14.71 -9.81
C ASP A 43 18.29 16.10 -9.39
N PHE A 44 18.37 16.41 -8.10
CA PHE A 44 17.86 17.68 -7.53
C PHE A 44 18.95 18.60 -6.97
N ASP A 45 20.20 18.15 -6.90
CA ASP A 45 21.35 18.90 -6.38
C ASP A 45 21.05 19.52 -5.01
N ASP A 46 20.56 18.68 -4.10
CA ASP A 46 20.14 19.04 -2.74
C ASP A 46 20.29 17.83 -1.79
N VAL A 47 20.48 18.12 -0.49
CA VAL A 47 20.65 17.10 0.55
C VAL A 47 19.30 16.53 0.98
N TYR A 48 19.24 15.24 1.31
CA TYR A 48 18.01 14.64 1.85
C TYR A 48 17.70 15.11 3.28
N PHE A 49 18.71 15.51 4.05
CA PHE A 49 18.57 16.06 5.39
C PHE A 49 19.80 16.90 5.76
N SER A 50 19.68 17.73 6.79
CA SER A 50 20.78 18.55 7.31
C SER A 50 21.91 17.69 7.91
N ASN A 51 23.15 17.96 7.52
CA ASN A 51 24.36 17.22 7.93
C ASN A 51 24.54 17.12 9.47
N ASP A 52 24.17 18.16 10.24
CA ASP A 52 24.51 18.22 11.68
C ASP A 52 23.39 17.76 12.63
N ASN A 53 22.12 17.92 12.27
CA ASN A 53 20.97 17.74 13.19
C ASN A 53 19.68 17.26 12.51
N GLY A 54 19.75 16.52 11.41
CA GLY A 54 18.58 16.10 10.62
C GLY A 54 17.45 15.48 11.45
N LEU A 55 17.79 14.64 12.44
CA LEU A 55 16.81 13.99 13.30
C LEU A 55 16.07 14.95 14.25
N GLU A 56 16.78 15.88 14.89
CA GLU A 56 16.15 16.91 15.73
C GLU A 56 15.33 17.90 14.90
N GLU A 57 15.80 18.21 13.69
CA GLU A 57 15.03 19.02 12.75
C GLU A 57 13.71 18.33 12.37
N THR A 58 13.74 17.03 12.04
CA THR A 58 12.52 16.24 11.78
C THR A 58 11.56 16.24 12.97
N ARG A 59 12.07 16.02 14.19
CA ARG A 59 11.27 16.08 15.43
C ARG A 59 10.62 17.45 15.60
N TYR A 60 11.37 18.53 15.38
CA TYR A 60 10.85 19.89 15.55
C TYR A 60 9.82 20.26 14.47
N VAL A 61 10.17 20.05 13.20
CA VAL A 61 9.37 20.48 12.05
C VAL A 61 8.11 19.63 11.92
N PHE A 62 8.25 18.32 11.81
CA PHE A 62 7.13 17.46 11.42
C PHE A 62 6.32 16.98 12.62
N LEU A 63 6.97 16.43 13.65
CA LEU A 63 6.27 15.97 14.85
C LEU A 63 5.78 17.16 15.67
N GLY A 64 6.67 18.11 15.99
CA GLY A 64 6.37 19.31 16.77
C GLY A 64 5.47 20.30 16.02
N GLY A 65 5.60 20.43 14.70
CA GLY A 65 4.73 21.28 13.88
C GLY A 65 3.30 20.76 13.78
N ASN A 66 3.11 19.44 13.84
CA ASN A 66 1.78 18.80 13.89
C ASN A 66 1.27 18.52 15.32
N ARG A 67 2.04 18.89 16.35
CA ARG A 67 1.72 18.71 17.78
C ARG A 67 1.39 17.25 18.13
N LEU A 68 2.17 16.32 17.61
CA LEU A 68 1.84 14.89 17.69
C LEU A 68 1.93 14.36 19.13
N ALA A 69 2.93 14.81 19.90
CA ALA A 69 3.09 14.40 21.30
C ALA A 69 1.88 14.80 22.16
N GLU A 70 1.31 15.98 21.93
CA GLU A 70 0.12 16.43 22.65
C GLU A 70 -1.16 15.78 22.16
N ARG A 71 -1.22 15.41 20.87
CA ARG A 71 -2.43 14.85 20.25
C ARG A 71 -2.58 13.35 20.45
N PHE A 72 -1.49 12.58 20.47
CA PHE A 72 -1.57 11.12 20.59
C PHE A 72 -2.34 10.64 21.83
N PRO A 73 -2.11 11.17 23.05
CA PRO A 73 -2.83 10.71 24.25
C PRO A 73 -4.32 11.00 24.24
N VAL A 74 -4.75 12.03 23.52
CA VAL A 74 -6.15 12.50 23.49
C VAL A 74 -6.84 12.22 22.14
N HIS A 75 -6.18 11.53 21.22
CA HIS A 75 -6.74 11.25 19.89
C HIS A 75 -7.94 10.30 20.01
N PRO A 76 -9.11 10.65 19.46
CA PRO A 76 -10.36 9.91 19.71
C PRO A 76 -10.49 8.63 18.87
N HIS A 77 -9.54 8.35 17.97
CA HIS A 77 -9.60 7.20 17.08
C HIS A 77 -8.51 6.17 17.38
N PRO A 78 -8.77 4.87 17.12
CA PRO A 78 -7.78 3.82 17.32
C PRO A 78 -6.65 3.81 16.29
N LEU A 79 -6.75 4.65 15.26
CA LEU A 79 -5.79 4.80 14.18
C LEU A 79 -5.47 6.29 14.03
N PHE A 80 -4.18 6.61 13.93
CA PHE A 80 -3.69 7.92 13.51
C PHE A 80 -3.08 7.78 12.12
N ILE A 81 -3.51 8.61 11.18
CA ILE A 81 -3.05 8.57 9.79
C ILE A 81 -2.18 9.79 9.49
N VAL A 82 -0.92 9.55 9.14
CA VAL A 82 -0.01 10.57 8.61
C VAL A 82 0.16 10.36 7.11
N ALA A 83 0.11 11.44 6.34
CA ALA A 83 0.45 11.41 4.93
C ALA A 83 1.67 12.30 4.63
N GLU A 84 2.52 11.89 3.70
CA GLU A 84 3.79 12.55 3.38
C GLU A 84 3.99 12.65 1.86
N SER A 85 4.58 13.76 1.39
CA SER A 85 4.74 14.05 -0.04
C SER A 85 6.06 13.57 -0.68
N GLY A 86 7.04 13.17 0.11
CA GLY A 86 8.34 12.64 -0.34
C GLY A 86 8.97 11.79 0.75
N PHE A 87 9.13 10.48 0.51
CA PHE A 87 9.62 9.56 1.53
C PHE A 87 11.14 9.67 1.74
N GLY A 88 11.89 9.81 0.66
CA GLY A 88 13.34 9.87 0.64
C GLY A 88 13.98 8.72 1.42
N THR A 89 14.75 9.07 2.45
CA THR A 89 15.44 8.11 3.32
C THR A 89 14.54 7.50 4.40
N GLY A 90 13.27 7.87 4.47
CA GLY A 90 12.36 7.41 5.52
C GLY A 90 12.60 8.01 6.90
N LEU A 91 13.46 9.04 7.03
CA LEU A 91 13.81 9.66 8.32
C LEU A 91 12.57 10.13 9.09
N ASN A 92 11.63 10.80 8.42
CA ASN A 92 10.39 11.26 9.04
C ASN A 92 9.54 10.10 9.54
N PHE A 93 9.38 9.05 8.74
CA PHE A 93 8.65 7.84 9.10
C PHE A 93 9.28 7.13 10.30
N LEU A 94 10.60 6.91 10.30
CA LEU A 94 11.31 6.23 11.38
C LEU A 94 11.26 7.05 12.69
N THR A 95 11.39 8.37 12.59
CA THR A 95 11.29 9.29 13.74
C THR A 95 9.88 9.27 14.33
N LEU A 96 8.86 9.29 13.48
CA LEU A 96 7.48 9.19 13.88
C LEU A 96 7.17 7.84 14.54
N TRP A 97 7.68 6.74 13.98
CA TRP A 97 7.49 5.41 14.54
C TRP A 97 8.14 5.31 15.91
N GLN A 98 9.38 5.78 16.08
CA GLN A 98 10.02 5.86 17.39
C GLN A 98 9.18 6.64 18.41
N ALA A 99 8.68 7.82 18.04
CA ALA A 99 7.84 8.63 18.93
C ALA A 99 6.50 7.94 19.27
N PHE A 100 5.89 7.27 18.29
CA PHE A 100 4.66 6.52 18.48
C PHE A 100 4.87 5.32 19.43
N ASP A 101 5.98 4.60 19.30
CA ASP A 101 6.31 3.48 20.19
C ASP A 101 6.59 3.94 21.63
N GLY A 102 7.28 5.08 21.78
CA GLY A 102 7.44 5.74 23.08
C GLY A 102 6.08 6.10 23.70
N PHE A 103 5.21 6.77 22.94
CA PHE A 103 3.84 7.09 23.35
C PHE A 103 3.05 5.84 23.77
N ARG A 104 3.11 4.75 22.99
CA ARG A 104 2.39 3.50 23.29
C ARG A 104 2.88 2.83 24.57
N SER A 105 4.15 3.01 24.91
CA SER A 105 4.75 2.48 26.14
C SER A 105 4.31 3.30 27.36
N GLU A 106 4.22 4.62 27.23
CA GLU A 106 3.79 5.54 28.30
C GLU A 106 2.26 5.54 28.50
N HIS A 107 1.50 5.35 27.42
CA HIS A 107 0.03 5.44 27.41
C HIS A 107 -0.63 4.20 26.77
N PRO A 108 -0.42 2.98 27.32
CA PRO A 108 -0.93 1.75 26.71
C PRO A 108 -2.46 1.68 26.59
N GLN A 109 -3.16 2.40 27.49
CA GLN A 109 -4.62 2.48 27.57
C GLN A 109 -5.24 3.60 26.72
N ALA A 110 -4.44 4.42 26.03
CA ALA A 110 -4.97 5.46 25.15
C ALA A 110 -5.81 4.84 24.01
N THR A 111 -6.83 5.57 23.55
CA THR A 111 -7.69 5.10 22.45
C THR A 111 -6.87 4.80 21.19
N LEU A 112 -5.84 5.61 20.91
CA LEU A 112 -4.93 5.44 19.78
C LEU A 112 -4.01 4.23 19.98
N GLN A 113 -4.17 3.21 19.13
CA GLN A 113 -3.48 1.93 19.24
C GLN A 113 -2.60 1.61 18.03
N ARG A 114 -2.85 2.25 16.87
CA ARG A 114 -2.18 1.95 15.60
C ARG A 114 -1.79 3.21 14.84
N LEU A 115 -0.74 3.10 14.04
CA LEU A 115 -0.26 4.14 13.13
C LEU A 115 -0.41 3.70 11.68
N HIS A 116 -0.87 4.59 10.82
CA HIS A 116 -0.83 4.41 9.37
C HIS A 116 -0.07 5.59 8.75
N PHE A 117 0.98 5.28 8.01
CA PHE A 117 1.76 6.24 7.26
C PHE A 117 1.54 6.02 5.76
N ILE A 118 1.20 7.07 5.02
CA ILE A 118 0.99 7.05 3.58
C ILE A 118 2.00 7.99 2.97
N SER A 119 2.97 7.51 2.20
CA SER A 119 3.98 8.36 1.59
C SER A 119 4.05 8.16 0.08
N PHE A 120 4.39 9.22 -0.64
CA PHE A 120 4.60 9.21 -2.08
C PHE A 120 6.09 9.39 -2.36
N GLU A 121 6.63 8.61 -3.29
CA GLU A 121 8.04 8.70 -3.66
C GLU A 121 8.23 8.42 -5.15
N LYS A 122 8.80 9.38 -5.87
CA LYS A 122 9.03 9.27 -7.31
C LYS A 122 10.33 8.53 -7.62
N PHE A 123 11.32 8.66 -6.76
CA PHE A 123 12.66 8.10 -6.90
C PHE A 123 13.02 7.31 -5.63
N PRO A 124 12.48 6.11 -5.44
CA PRO A 124 12.78 5.31 -4.26
C PRO A 124 14.26 4.94 -4.22
N LEU A 125 14.88 4.99 -3.04
CA LEU A 125 16.25 4.51 -2.86
C LEU A 125 16.34 3.01 -3.16
N THR A 126 17.52 2.56 -3.58
CA THR A 126 17.83 1.13 -3.55
C THR A 126 17.90 0.65 -2.09
N ARG A 127 17.77 -0.66 -1.87
CA ARG A 127 17.88 -1.22 -0.52
C ARG A 127 19.26 -0.93 0.11
N ASP A 128 20.31 -0.96 -0.71
CA ASP A 128 21.68 -0.72 -0.26
C ASP A 128 21.87 0.75 0.13
N ASP A 129 21.42 1.68 -0.70
CA ASP A 129 21.46 3.13 -0.40
C ASP A 129 20.64 3.47 0.85
N LEU A 130 19.46 2.86 1.00
CA LEU A 130 18.63 3.03 2.21
C LEU A 130 19.37 2.53 3.45
N THR A 131 20.07 1.39 3.34
CA THR A 131 20.85 0.83 4.43
C THR A 131 22.01 1.73 4.82
N LEU A 132 22.73 2.28 3.84
CA LEU A 132 23.81 3.24 4.05
C LEU A 132 23.29 4.53 4.69
N ALA A 133 22.20 5.11 4.17
CA ALA A 133 21.60 6.31 4.74
C ALA A 133 21.21 6.13 6.22
N HIS A 134 20.67 4.96 6.59
CA HIS A 134 20.28 4.69 7.98
C HIS A 134 21.45 4.57 8.96
N GLN A 135 22.68 4.31 8.49
CA GLN A 135 23.86 4.22 9.37
C GLN A 135 24.16 5.53 10.12
N HIS A 136 23.67 6.66 9.61
CA HIS A 136 23.80 7.98 10.24
C HIS A 136 22.95 8.13 11.51
N TRP A 137 21.97 7.26 11.74
CA TRP A 137 21.11 7.31 12.92
C TRP A 137 21.05 5.95 13.63
N PRO A 138 22.12 5.55 14.34
CA PRO A 138 22.15 4.30 15.09
C PRO A 138 20.98 4.18 16.09
N GLN A 139 20.53 5.31 16.65
CA GLN A 139 19.39 5.35 17.56
C GLN A 139 18.04 5.00 16.91
N LEU A 140 17.96 4.93 15.58
CA LEU A 140 16.78 4.50 14.84
C LEU A 140 16.89 3.05 14.31
N ALA A 141 18.02 2.37 14.56
CA ALA A 141 18.30 1.04 14.01
C ALA A 141 17.17 0.01 14.20
N PRO A 142 16.51 -0.11 15.39
CA PRO A 142 15.45 -1.10 15.58
C PRO A 142 14.24 -0.94 14.65
N TRP A 143 13.94 0.30 14.23
CA TRP A 143 12.88 0.61 13.28
C TRP A 143 13.36 0.54 11.84
N ALA A 144 14.59 1.02 11.59
CA ALA A 144 15.24 1.00 10.30
C ALA A 144 15.42 -0.43 9.75
N GLU A 145 15.85 -1.37 10.58
CA GLU A 145 16.03 -2.78 10.20
C GLU A 145 14.72 -3.44 9.79
N GLN A 146 13.62 -3.14 10.51
CA GLN A 146 12.29 -3.64 10.14
C GLN A 146 11.79 -3.06 8.82
N LEU A 147 12.06 -1.78 8.54
CA LEU A 147 11.74 -1.16 7.26
C LEU A 147 12.56 -1.80 6.12
N GLN A 148 13.88 -1.93 6.31
CA GLN A 148 14.81 -2.53 5.33
C GLN A 148 14.46 -3.98 5.01
N ALA A 149 14.00 -4.76 6.00
CA ALA A 149 13.59 -6.14 5.81
C ALA A 149 12.38 -6.30 4.87
N GLN A 150 11.55 -5.25 4.74
CA GLN A 150 10.34 -5.25 3.91
C GLN A 150 10.40 -4.27 2.73
N TRP A 151 11.56 -3.64 2.47
CA TRP A 151 11.69 -2.63 1.42
C TRP A 151 11.25 -3.18 0.04
N PRO A 152 10.27 -2.56 -0.62
CA PRO A 152 9.65 -3.13 -1.81
C PRO A 152 10.51 -2.95 -3.07
N LEU A 153 10.26 -3.79 -4.08
CA LEU A 153 10.78 -3.56 -5.43
C LEU A 153 10.20 -2.26 -6.00
N PRO A 154 10.95 -1.54 -6.86
CA PRO A 154 10.51 -0.26 -7.43
C PRO A 154 9.49 -0.48 -8.55
N LEU A 155 8.29 -0.91 -8.18
CA LEU A 155 7.13 -1.08 -9.05
C LEU A 155 6.19 0.11 -8.87
N ALA A 156 5.53 0.56 -9.94
CA ALA A 156 4.59 1.68 -9.82
C ALA A 156 3.38 1.34 -8.93
N GLY A 157 2.88 2.33 -8.18
CA GLY A 157 1.69 2.20 -7.34
C GLY A 157 1.98 1.92 -5.87
N CYS A 158 0.99 1.32 -5.18
CA CYS A 158 1.00 1.21 -3.71
C CYS A 158 1.64 -0.10 -3.23
N HIS A 159 2.58 0.03 -2.30
CA HIS A 159 3.24 -1.05 -1.57
C HIS A 159 2.92 -0.93 -0.10
N ARG A 160 2.06 -1.83 0.40
CA ARG A 160 1.80 -1.94 1.83
C ARG A 160 2.87 -2.77 2.53
N LEU A 161 3.38 -2.25 3.64
CA LEU A 161 4.24 -2.93 4.59
C LEU A 161 3.50 -3.02 5.93
N LEU A 162 3.49 -4.21 6.53
CA LEU A 162 2.91 -4.44 7.85
C LEU A 162 4.06 -4.58 8.85
N LEU A 163 4.26 -3.53 9.63
CA LEU A 163 5.37 -3.35 10.55
C LEU A 163 4.86 -3.48 11.99
N ASP A 164 5.73 -3.92 12.91
CA ASP A 164 5.34 -4.31 14.28
C ASP A 164 4.02 -5.11 14.30
N ARG A 165 4.00 -6.23 13.55
CA ARG A 165 2.84 -7.14 13.44
C ARG A 165 1.55 -6.45 12.97
N GLY A 166 1.66 -5.31 12.29
CA GLY A 166 0.54 -4.53 11.77
C GLY A 166 0.05 -3.42 12.71
N ARG A 167 0.75 -3.16 13.82
CA ARG A 167 0.52 -1.95 14.63
C ARG A 167 0.86 -0.70 13.84
N VAL A 168 1.92 -0.77 13.02
CA VAL A 168 2.29 0.26 12.06
C VAL A 168 2.05 -0.26 10.65
N THR A 169 1.27 0.50 9.87
CA THR A 169 1.06 0.24 8.45
C THR A 169 1.72 1.34 7.65
N LEU A 170 2.60 0.98 6.72
CA LEU A 170 3.21 1.92 5.78
C LEU A 170 2.69 1.60 4.38
N ASP A 171 2.07 2.58 3.72
CA ASP A 171 1.74 2.54 2.30
C ASP A 171 2.70 3.44 1.53
N LEU A 172 3.63 2.85 0.79
CA LEU A 172 4.54 3.55 -0.10
C LEU A 172 3.97 3.58 -1.51
N TRP A 173 3.67 4.76 -2.01
CA TRP A 173 3.17 4.98 -3.35
C TRP A 173 4.32 5.43 -4.25
N PHE A 174 4.79 4.51 -5.10
CA PHE A 174 5.86 4.83 -6.04
C PHE A 174 5.34 5.43 -7.34
N GLY A 175 5.82 6.63 -7.66
CA GLY A 175 5.44 7.44 -8.82
C GLY A 175 5.31 8.92 -8.48
N ASP A 176 4.91 9.73 -9.46
CA ASP A 176 4.74 11.17 -9.27
C ASP A 176 3.51 11.46 -8.39
N ILE A 177 3.71 12.17 -7.29
CA ILE A 177 2.63 12.51 -6.36
C ILE A 177 1.48 13.26 -7.05
N ASN A 178 1.77 14.17 -7.98
CA ASN A 178 0.75 14.96 -8.66
C ASN A 178 -0.17 14.09 -9.55
N GLU A 179 0.33 12.94 -10.03
CA GLU A 179 -0.47 11.97 -10.78
C GLU A 179 -1.17 10.96 -9.87
N LEU A 180 -0.48 10.55 -8.79
CA LEU A 180 -0.95 9.49 -7.90
C LEU A 180 -2.09 9.96 -7.00
N THR A 181 -2.10 11.23 -6.57
CA THR A 181 -3.18 11.76 -5.73
C THR A 181 -4.54 11.67 -6.39
N ASP A 182 -4.61 11.79 -7.71
CA ASP A 182 -5.85 11.70 -8.49
C ASP A 182 -6.34 10.25 -8.67
N GLN A 183 -5.47 9.28 -8.40
CA GLN A 183 -5.78 7.84 -8.47
C GLN A 183 -6.18 7.25 -7.12
N LEU A 184 -6.08 8.03 -6.04
CA LEU A 184 -6.47 7.56 -4.71
C LEU A 184 -7.97 7.34 -4.64
N ASP A 185 -8.36 6.21 -4.07
CA ASP A 185 -9.76 5.87 -3.87
C ASP A 185 -10.44 6.89 -2.94
N ALA A 186 -11.73 7.15 -3.17
CA ALA A 186 -12.50 8.10 -2.39
C ALA A 186 -12.58 7.75 -0.89
N THR A 187 -12.32 6.48 -0.53
CA THR A 187 -12.19 6.04 0.87
C THR A 187 -11.06 6.70 1.65
N LEU A 188 -10.07 7.33 1.00
CA LEU A 188 -9.02 8.09 1.67
C LEU A 188 -9.40 9.55 1.94
N ASN A 189 -10.47 10.06 1.34
CA ASN A 189 -10.91 11.45 1.58
C ASN A 189 -11.23 11.65 3.05
N GLN A 190 -10.77 12.77 3.62
CA GLN A 190 -10.97 13.14 5.02
C GLN A 190 -10.50 12.10 6.06
N THR A 191 -9.46 11.34 5.74
CA THR A 191 -8.93 10.32 6.66
C THR A 191 -7.61 10.73 7.31
N VAL A 192 -6.83 11.61 6.68
CA VAL A 192 -5.48 12.01 7.13
C VAL A 192 -5.59 12.95 8.34
N ASP A 193 -4.91 12.60 9.44
CA ASP A 193 -4.89 13.37 10.68
C ASP A 193 -3.73 14.38 10.71
N ALA A 194 -2.62 14.09 10.02
CA ALA A 194 -1.48 15.00 9.88
C ALA A 194 -0.77 14.85 8.53
N TRP A 195 -0.33 15.97 7.96
CA TRP A 195 0.49 16.03 6.76
C TRP A 195 1.94 16.41 7.09
N PHE A 196 2.88 15.63 6.55
CA PHE A 196 4.28 15.97 6.44
C PHE A 196 4.53 16.42 5.00
N LEU A 197 4.44 17.72 4.77
CA LEU A 197 4.71 18.29 3.45
C LEU A 197 6.22 18.49 3.30
N ASP A 198 6.86 17.43 2.83
CA ASP A 198 8.30 17.32 2.66
C ASP A 198 8.70 17.07 1.20
N GLY A 199 9.98 17.24 0.92
CA GLY A 199 10.61 17.09 -0.39
C GLY A 199 11.65 18.17 -0.62
N PHE A 200 12.31 18.16 -1.78
CA PHE A 200 13.35 19.15 -2.08
C PHE A 200 12.82 20.59 -2.04
N ALA A 201 13.70 21.53 -1.70
CA ALA A 201 13.34 22.93 -1.52
C ALA A 201 12.53 23.44 -2.73
N PRO A 202 11.48 24.28 -2.53
CA PRO A 202 10.61 24.68 -3.64
C PRO A 202 11.32 25.39 -4.81
N ALA A 203 12.48 25.99 -4.57
CA ALA A 203 13.32 26.58 -5.62
C ALA A 203 14.08 25.54 -6.46
N LYS A 204 14.35 24.35 -5.89
CA LYS A 204 15.07 23.23 -6.53
C LYS A 204 14.14 22.23 -7.21
N ASN A 205 12.92 22.05 -6.69
CA ASN A 205 11.92 21.14 -7.26
C ASN A 205 10.52 21.78 -7.33
N PRO A 206 10.32 22.87 -8.08
CA PRO A 206 9.03 23.57 -8.15
C PRO A 206 7.88 22.69 -8.68
N ASP A 207 8.19 21.67 -9.50
CA ASP A 207 7.21 20.79 -10.14
C ASP A 207 6.41 19.93 -9.14
N MET A 208 6.95 19.70 -7.94
CA MET A 208 6.21 19.02 -6.87
C MET A 208 5.18 19.96 -6.20
N TRP A 209 5.53 21.24 -6.00
CA TRP A 209 4.78 22.18 -5.16
C TRP A 209 3.65 22.85 -5.93
N THR A 210 2.65 22.06 -6.32
CA THR A 210 1.56 22.52 -7.19
C THR A 210 0.27 22.81 -6.42
N PRO A 211 -0.62 23.66 -6.96
CA PRO A 211 -1.99 23.77 -6.47
C PRO A 211 -2.75 22.44 -6.47
N ASN A 212 -2.45 21.54 -7.42
CA ASN A 212 -3.07 20.21 -7.46
C ASN A 212 -2.75 19.40 -6.21
N LEU A 213 -1.47 19.38 -5.83
CA LEU A 213 -1.02 18.73 -4.60
C LEU A 213 -1.72 19.34 -3.37
N PHE A 214 -1.73 20.67 -3.24
CA PHE A 214 -2.35 21.33 -2.08
C PHE A 214 -3.85 21.00 -1.96
N ASN A 215 -4.58 20.99 -3.08
CA ASN A 215 -5.99 20.60 -3.12
C ASN A 215 -6.21 19.12 -2.78
N ALA A 216 -5.34 18.23 -3.25
CA ALA A 216 -5.38 16.82 -2.88
C ALA A 216 -5.13 16.62 -1.39
N MET A 217 -4.16 17.33 -0.81
CA MET A 217 -3.88 17.29 0.63
C MET A 217 -5.10 17.75 1.45
N ALA A 218 -5.74 18.83 1.03
CA ALA A 218 -6.96 19.34 1.65
C ALA A 218 -8.13 18.34 1.55
N ARG A 219 -8.33 17.73 0.37
CA ARG A 219 -9.35 16.68 0.16
C ARG A 219 -9.16 15.47 1.07
N LEU A 220 -7.91 15.08 1.33
CA LEU A 220 -7.56 13.92 2.15
C LEU A 220 -7.55 14.23 3.65
N ALA A 221 -7.38 15.50 4.03
CA ALA A 221 -7.33 15.96 5.42
C ALA A 221 -8.67 15.78 6.14
N ARG A 222 -8.66 15.10 7.29
CA ARG A 222 -9.78 15.09 8.23
C ARG A 222 -10.06 16.52 8.71
N PRO A 223 -11.31 16.89 9.04
CA PRO A 223 -11.58 18.13 9.78
C PRO A 223 -10.74 18.19 11.07
N GLY A 224 -10.02 19.29 11.27
CA GLY A 224 -9.06 19.48 12.35
C GLY A 224 -7.69 18.85 12.11
N ALA A 225 -7.44 18.22 10.96
CA ALA A 225 -6.13 17.69 10.60
C ALA A 225 -5.11 18.82 10.48
N THR A 226 -3.86 18.48 10.77
CA THR A 226 -2.75 19.45 10.75
C THR A 226 -1.83 19.21 9.57
N LEU A 227 -1.00 20.20 9.27
CA LEU A 227 0.07 20.10 8.28
C LEU A 227 1.30 20.83 8.81
N ALA A 228 2.50 20.30 8.53
CA ALA A 228 3.75 21.01 8.74
C ALA A 228 4.69 20.85 7.55
N THR A 229 5.48 21.89 7.27
CA THR A 229 6.53 21.89 6.24
C THR A 229 7.70 22.76 6.67
N PHE A 230 8.91 22.40 6.25
CA PHE A 230 10.13 23.16 6.55
C PHE A 230 10.20 24.52 5.82
N THR A 231 9.48 24.68 4.71
CA THR A 231 9.55 25.90 3.89
C THR A 231 8.62 27.00 4.40
N SER A 232 9.00 28.26 4.17
CA SER A 232 8.17 29.44 4.41
C SER A 232 7.89 30.23 3.12
N ALA A 233 8.04 29.59 1.96
CA ALA A 233 7.84 30.21 0.65
C ALA A 233 6.42 30.78 0.50
N GLY A 234 6.32 32.01 0.00
CA GLY A 234 5.06 32.75 -0.06
C GLY A 234 4.00 32.08 -0.94
N PHE A 235 4.39 31.46 -2.06
CA PHE A 235 3.44 30.78 -2.94
C PHE A 235 2.89 29.48 -2.33
N VAL A 236 3.73 28.74 -1.57
CA VAL A 236 3.29 27.55 -0.83
C VAL A 236 2.25 27.93 0.21
N ARG A 237 2.52 28.99 0.99
CA ARG A 237 1.55 29.50 1.98
C ARG A 237 0.22 29.86 1.32
N ARG A 238 0.24 30.64 0.23
CA ARG A 238 -0.99 31.06 -0.47
C ARG A 238 -1.74 29.86 -1.07
N GLY A 239 -1.03 28.94 -1.73
CA GLY A 239 -1.65 27.75 -2.30
C GLY A 239 -2.33 26.86 -1.26
N LEU A 240 -1.71 26.68 -0.09
CA LEU A 240 -2.32 25.94 1.02
C LEU A 240 -3.53 26.68 1.63
N GLN A 241 -3.49 28.01 1.68
CA GLN A 241 -4.65 28.82 2.11
C GLN A 241 -5.80 28.72 1.11
N GLU A 242 -5.51 28.79 -0.19
CA GLU A 242 -6.50 28.61 -1.26
C GLU A 242 -7.12 27.20 -1.25
N ALA A 243 -6.34 26.18 -0.90
CA ALA A 243 -6.83 24.82 -0.72
C ALA A 243 -7.70 24.62 0.52
N GLY A 244 -7.71 25.57 1.47
CA GLY A 244 -8.59 25.58 2.64
C GLY A 244 -7.89 25.44 4.01
N PHE A 245 -6.56 25.36 4.06
CA PHE A 245 -5.84 25.32 5.35
C PHE A 245 -5.71 26.71 5.97
N THR A 246 -5.94 26.81 7.27
CA THR A 246 -5.58 27.98 8.08
C THR A 246 -4.10 27.94 8.39
N MET A 247 -3.29 28.69 7.61
CA MET A 247 -1.83 28.65 7.66
C MET A 247 -1.22 29.67 8.63
N GLN A 248 -0.27 29.22 9.44
CA GLN A 248 0.52 30.02 10.38
C GLN A 248 2.03 29.85 10.14
N LYS A 249 2.77 30.95 10.34
CA LYS A 249 4.24 30.91 10.40
C LYS A 249 4.70 30.59 11.82
N ARG A 250 5.68 29.70 11.94
CA ARG A 250 6.38 29.39 13.19
C ARG A 250 7.88 29.62 13.02
N LYS A 251 8.62 29.84 14.10
CA LYS A 251 10.09 29.88 14.07
C LYS A 251 10.64 28.59 13.46
N GLY A 252 11.55 28.68 12.50
CA GLY A 252 12.22 27.52 11.90
C GLY A 252 13.24 26.89 12.85
N PHE A 253 13.70 25.68 12.50
CA PHE A 253 14.72 24.98 13.27
C PHE A 253 16.12 25.58 13.04
N GLY A 254 16.93 25.65 14.10
CA GLY A 254 18.30 26.14 14.04
C GLY A 254 18.41 27.56 13.42
N ARG A 255 19.10 27.66 12.28
CA ARG A 255 19.32 28.92 11.55
C ARG A 255 18.14 29.33 10.66
N LYS A 256 17.18 28.43 10.40
CA LYS A 256 16.00 28.75 9.56
C LYS A 256 15.10 29.72 10.31
N ARG A 257 14.77 30.86 9.68
CA ARG A 257 14.00 31.93 10.32
C ARG A 257 12.55 31.50 10.59
N GLU A 258 11.91 30.90 9.59
CA GLU A 258 10.48 30.58 9.61
C GLU A 258 10.23 29.21 8.96
N MET A 259 9.14 28.59 9.36
CA MET A 259 8.52 27.40 8.76
C MET A 259 6.99 27.58 8.77
N LEU A 260 6.25 26.68 8.12
CA LEU A 260 4.79 26.76 8.06
C LEU A 260 4.13 25.57 8.75
N CYS A 261 3.06 25.87 9.49
CA CYS A 261 2.10 24.91 10.01
C CYS A 261 0.69 25.31 9.57
N GLY A 262 -0.22 24.36 9.44
CA GLY A 262 -1.62 24.63 9.09
C GLY A 262 -2.59 23.69 9.76
N VAL A 263 -3.86 24.10 9.79
CA VAL A 263 -4.99 23.29 10.30
C VAL A 263 -6.13 23.34 9.29
N MET A 264 -6.74 22.18 9.00
CA MET A 264 -7.96 22.09 8.20
C MET A 264 -9.17 22.39 9.10
N GLU A 265 -9.42 23.67 9.38
CA GLU A 265 -10.54 24.10 10.22
C GLU A 265 -11.89 23.92 9.51
N GLN A 266 -11.87 23.90 8.17
CA GLN A 266 -13.07 23.77 7.35
C GLN A 266 -13.46 22.31 7.17
N HIS A 267 -14.76 22.05 7.16
CA HIS A 267 -15.29 20.76 6.72
C HIS A 267 -15.54 20.82 5.22
N LEU A 268 -14.66 20.19 4.44
CA LEU A 268 -14.86 20.07 3.00
C LEU A 268 -15.90 19.00 2.68
N MET A 269 -16.58 19.12 1.54
CA MET A 269 -17.53 18.13 1.02
C MET A 269 -16.99 17.62 -0.33
N PRO A 270 -16.11 16.59 -0.34
CA PRO A 270 -15.50 16.10 -1.56
C PRO A 270 -16.53 15.37 -2.42
N THR A 271 -16.62 15.76 -3.69
CA THR A 271 -17.50 15.11 -4.66
C THR A 271 -16.97 13.72 -5.02
N LEU A 272 -17.83 12.70 -4.94
CA LEU A 272 -17.52 11.37 -5.43
C LEU A 272 -17.59 11.35 -6.96
N SER A 273 -16.46 11.11 -7.63
CA SER A 273 -16.40 11.04 -9.10
C SER A 273 -17.06 9.79 -9.68
N ALA A 274 -17.02 8.67 -8.95
CA ALA A 274 -17.59 7.39 -9.38
C ALA A 274 -18.38 6.72 -8.23
N PRO A 275 -19.55 7.25 -7.85
CA PRO A 275 -20.34 6.73 -6.71
C PRO A 275 -20.76 5.26 -6.87
N TRP A 276 -20.90 4.76 -8.10
CA TRP A 276 -21.22 3.36 -8.39
C TRP A 276 -20.10 2.37 -8.00
N PHE A 277 -18.88 2.85 -7.73
CA PHE A 277 -17.76 2.06 -7.20
C PHE A 277 -17.44 2.37 -5.74
N TYR A 278 -18.28 3.15 -5.06
CA TYR A 278 -18.02 3.55 -3.68
C TYR A 278 -17.95 2.33 -2.75
N ARG A 279 -16.92 2.31 -1.89
CA ARG A 279 -16.67 1.25 -0.92
C ARG A 279 -16.97 1.78 0.48
N SER A 280 -18.15 1.47 1.01
CA SER A 280 -18.48 1.80 2.39
C SER A 280 -17.86 0.80 3.37
N GLY A 281 -17.45 1.31 4.53
CA GLY A 281 -17.07 0.51 5.68
C GLY A 281 -18.25 0.25 6.63
N SER A 282 -17.96 -0.35 7.78
CA SER A 282 -18.90 -0.47 8.89
C SER A 282 -18.31 0.16 10.16
N GLU A 283 -19.16 0.84 10.92
CA GLU A 283 -18.83 1.36 12.25
C GLU A 283 -18.85 0.26 13.31
N LYS A 284 -19.55 -0.84 13.01
CA LYS A 284 -19.65 -2.03 13.86
C LYS A 284 -18.30 -2.73 14.00
N ARG A 285 -18.13 -3.50 15.08
CA ARG A 285 -16.86 -4.19 15.41
C ARG A 285 -17.03 -5.68 15.69
N GLU A 286 -18.17 -6.24 15.33
CA GLU A 286 -18.45 -7.67 15.32
C GLU A 286 -18.75 -8.14 13.89
N THR A 287 -18.19 -9.29 13.50
CA THR A 287 -18.47 -9.89 12.20
C THR A 287 -18.47 -11.42 12.23
N ALA A 288 -19.40 -12.02 11.47
CA ALA A 288 -19.35 -13.42 11.09
C ALA A 288 -18.70 -13.58 9.70
N ILE A 289 -17.73 -14.48 9.58
CA ILE A 289 -17.13 -14.89 8.31
C ILE A 289 -17.68 -16.28 7.97
N ILE A 290 -18.23 -16.44 6.77
CA ILE A 290 -18.69 -17.72 6.25
C ILE A 290 -17.62 -18.26 5.30
N GLY A 291 -16.91 -19.31 5.68
CA GLY A 291 -15.75 -19.77 4.94
C GLY A 291 -15.03 -20.97 5.55
N GLY A 292 -13.70 -20.96 5.50
CA GLY A 292 -12.84 -22.08 5.90
C GLY A 292 -11.57 -22.21 5.04
N GLY A 293 -11.48 -21.44 3.95
CA GLY A 293 -10.30 -21.37 3.08
C GLY A 293 -9.34 -20.22 3.43
N ILE A 294 -8.31 -20.04 2.59
CA ILE A 294 -7.24 -19.05 2.78
C ILE A 294 -7.76 -17.61 2.92
N ALA A 295 -8.80 -17.23 2.16
CA ALA A 295 -9.38 -15.89 2.20
C ALA A 295 -9.97 -15.57 3.59
N SER A 296 -10.77 -16.47 4.16
CA SER A 296 -11.32 -16.32 5.51
C SER A 296 -10.24 -16.34 6.59
N ALA A 297 -9.18 -17.14 6.41
CA ALA A 297 -8.08 -17.24 7.35
C ALA A 297 -7.31 -15.92 7.46
N LEU A 298 -6.86 -15.36 6.33
CA LEU A 298 -6.12 -14.09 6.30
C LEU A 298 -6.99 -12.89 6.68
N LEU A 299 -8.27 -12.90 6.28
CA LEU A 299 -9.23 -11.87 6.68
C LEU A 299 -9.43 -11.83 8.21
N SER A 300 -9.53 -13.00 8.85
CA SER A 300 -9.64 -13.10 10.31
C SER A 300 -8.48 -12.42 11.01
N LEU A 301 -7.23 -12.70 10.61
CA LEU A 301 -6.06 -12.02 11.17
C LEU A 301 -6.06 -10.52 10.92
N ALA A 302 -6.51 -10.07 9.74
CA ALA A 302 -6.55 -8.65 9.41
C ALA A 302 -7.55 -7.88 10.30
N LEU A 303 -8.69 -8.50 10.62
CA LEU A 303 -9.72 -7.92 11.45
C LEU A 303 -9.35 -7.96 12.95
N LEU A 304 -8.82 -9.09 13.44
CA LEU A 304 -8.37 -9.24 14.83
C LEU A 304 -7.29 -8.22 15.20
N ARG A 305 -6.32 -7.97 14.30
CA ARG A 305 -5.31 -6.92 14.48
C ARG A 305 -5.88 -5.50 14.63
N ARG A 306 -7.15 -5.30 14.27
CA ARG A 306 -7.88 -4.03 14.39
C ARG A 306 -8.89 -4.05 15.55
N GLY A 307 -8.88 -5.08 16.39
CA GLY A 307 -9.75 -5.20 17.56
C GLY A 307 -11.18 -5.63 17.24
N TRP A 308 -11.42 -6.28 16.10
CA TRP A 308 -12.75 -6.83 15.78
C TRP A 308 -13.02 -8.12 16.54
N GLN A 309 -14.27 -8.32 16.93
CA GLN A 309 -14.81 -9.63 17.31
C GLN A 309 -15.15 -10.39 16.03
N VAL A 310 -14.56 -11.57 15.85
CA VAL A 310 -14.70 -12.36 14.62
C VAL A 310 -15.17 -13.76 14.96
N THR A 311 -16.22 -14.22 14.27
CA THR A 311 -16.70 -15.61 14.32
C THR A 311 -16.60 -16.22 12.93
N LEU A 312 -15.85 -17.32 12.77
CA LEU A 312 -15.78 -18.10 11.54
C LEU A 312 -16.76 -19.26 11.60
N TYR A 313 -17.70 -19.31 10.67
CA TYR A 313 -18.54 -20.48 10.40
C TYR A 313 -17.99 -21.24 9.20
N CYS A 314 -17.77 -22.54 9.38
CA CYS A 314 -17.28 -23.43 8.35
C CYS A 314 -18.22 -24.61 8.19
N ALA A 315 -18.62 -24.90 6.95
CA ALA A 315 -19.49 -26.03 6.60
C ALA A 315 -18.83 -27.38 6.93
N ASP A 316 -17.51 -27.42 6.77
CA ASP A 316 -16.68 -28.60 6.91
C ASP A 316 -16.31 -28.88 8.37
N ASP A 317 -15.78 -30.07 8.67
CA ASP A 317 -15.34 -30.43 10.02
C ASP A 317 -13.95 -29.87 10.39
N GLN A 318 -13.19 -29.46 9.38
CA GLN A 318 -11.87 -28.83 9.48
C GLN A 318 -11.73 -27.75 8.41
N PRO A 319 -10.89 -26.73 8.63
CA PRO A 319 -10.61 -25.76 7.59
C PRO A 319 -9.76 -26.38 6.47
N ALA A 320 -9.74 -25.67 5.33
CA ALA A 320 -9.03 -26.02 4.10
C ALA A 320 -9.53 -27.31 3.40
N GLN A 321 -10.79 -27.72 3.61
CA GLN A 321 -11.38 -28.86 2.87
C GLN A 321 -12.00 -28.48 1.51
N GLY A 322 -12.08 -27.19 1.19
CA GLY A 322 -12.39 -26.69 -0.15
C GLY A 322 -11.16 -26.55 -1.05
N ALA A 323 -11.18 -25.59 -1.99
CA ALA A 323 -10.11 -25.37 -2.96
C ALA A 323 -8.73 -25.00 -2.36
N SER A 324 -8.67 -24.62 -1.08
CA SER A 324 -7.42 -24.34 -0.36
C SER A 324 -6.71 -25.59 0.17
N GLY A 325 -7.22 -26.79 -0.11
CA GLY A 325 -6.72 -28.07 0.42
C GLY A 325 -5.59 -28.75 -0.36
N ASN A 326 -5.02 -28.09 -1.38
CA ASN A 326 -3.91 -28.66 -2.15
C ASN A 326 -2.64 -28.80 -1.30
N ARG A 327 -1.78 -29.76 -1.67
CA ARG A 327 -0.50 -30.01 -0.99
C ARG A 327 0.61 -29.03 -1.38
N GLN A 328 0.64 -28.62 -2.65
CA GLN A 328 1.59 -27.63 -3.17
C GLN A 328 0.87 -26.76 -4.19
N GLY A 329 0.83 -25.45 -3.96
CA GLY A 329 0.29 -24.45 -4.88
C GLY A 329 1.37 -23.48 -5.31
N ALA A 330 1.47 -23.23 -6.61
CA ALA A 330 2.42 -22.26 -7.15
C ALA A 330 2.02 -20.82 -6.77
N LEU A 331 3.00 -20.01 -6.41
CA LEU A 331 2.84 -18.58 -6.13
C LEU A 331 3.67 -17.78 -7.14
N TYR A 332 3.01 -17.06 -8.03
CA TYR A 332 3.63 -16.15 -9.00
C TYR A 332 2.58 -15.11 -9.46
N PRO A 333 2.99 -13.94 -9.97
CA PRO A 333 2.05 -12.93 -10.45
C PRO A 333 1.49 -13.30 -11.83
N LEU A 334 0.20 -13.02 -12.04
CA LEU A 334 -0.35 -12.98 -13.39
C LEU A 334 0.01 -11.63 -14.04
N LEU A 335 0.81 -11.67 -15.10
CA LEU A 335 1.16 -10.49 -15.88
C LEU A 335 0.31 -10.40 -17.15
N SER A 336 -0.09 -9.19 -17.52
CA SER A 336 -0.88 -8.94 -18.73
C SER A 336 -0.55 -7.58 -19.33
N LYS A 337 -0.30 -7.52 -20.64
CA LYS A 337 -0.11 -6.26 -21.35
C LYS A 337 -1.42 -5.54 -21.67
N HIS A 338 -2.53 -6.28 -21.73
CA HIS A 338 -3.80 -5.79 -22.26
C HIS A 338 -4.71 -5.18 -21.19
N ASP A 339 -4.51 -5.53 -19.93
CA ASP A 339 -5.34 -5.07 -18.82
C ASP A 339 -4.47 -4.39 -17.75
N ALA A 340 -4.61 -3.07 -17.66
CA ALA A 340 -3.84 -2.24 -16.73
C ALA A 340 -4.22 -2.50 -15.26
N ALA A 341 -5.46 -2.89 -14.97
CA ALA A 341 -5.89 -3.19 -13.60
C ALA A 341 -5.28 -4.53 -13.14
N ILE A 342 -5.30 -5.56 -13.98
CA ILE A 342 -4.63 -6.85 -13.72
C ILE A 342 -3.14 -6.63 -13.54
N ASN A 343 -2.50 -5.87 -14.43
CA ASN A 343 -1.06 -5.66 -14.38
C ASN A 343 -0.61 -4.76 -13.22
N ARG A 344 -1.52 -4.03 -12.59
CA ARG A 344 -1.26 -3.30 -11.34
C ARG A 344 -1.52 -4.19 -10.11
N PHE A 345 -2.64 -4.91 -10.11
CA PHE A 345 -3.08 -5.72 -8.97
C PHE A 345 -2.16 -6.90 -8.71
N PHE A 346 -1.87 -7.75 -9.69
CA PHE A 346 -1.15 -9.00 -9.43
C PHE A 346 0.31 -8.82 -9.04
N PRO A 347 1.10 -7.91 -9.64
CA PRO A 347 2.47 -7.65 -9.17
C PRO A 347 2.54 -7.09 -7.75
N THR A 348 1.65 -6.15 -7.42
CA THR A 348 1.59 -5.56 -6.06
C THR A 348 1.08 -6.58 -5.05
N ALA A 349 0.05 -7.37 -5.39
CA ALA A 349 -0.48 -8.44 -4.55
C ALA A 349 0.56 -9.57 -4.34
N PHE A 350 1.32 -9.93 -5.37
CA PHE A 350 2.36 -10.95 -5.27
C PHE A 350 3.50 -10.53 -4.33
N THR A 351 4.03 -9.32 -4.52
CA THR A 351 5.12 -8.83 -3.64
C THR A 351 4.63 -8.58 -2.22
N PHE A 352 3.38 -8.14 -2.03
CA PHE A 352 2.74 -8.06 -0.71
C PHE A 352 2.57 -9.45 -0.09
N ALA A 353 2.08 -10.43 -0.85
CA ALA A 353 1.88 -11.80 -0.37
C ALA A 353 3.21 -12.43 0.08
N ARG A 354 4.28 -12.25 -0.69
CA ARG A 354 5.63 -12.69 -0.31
C ARG A 354 6.06 -12.14 1.05
N ARG A 355 6.01 -10.80 1.23
CA ARG A 355 6.35 -10.16 2.51
C ARG A 355 5.42 -10.62 3.65
N LEU A 356 4.13 -10.77 3.37
CA LEU A 356 3.15 -11.25 4.36
C LEU A 356 3.47 -12.67 4.83
N TYR A 357 3.79 -13.58 3.91
CA TYR A 357 4.12 -14.96 4.23
C TYR A 357 5.46 -15.07 4.96
N ASP A 358 6.48 -14.32 4.52
CA ASP A 358 7.79 -14.28 5.17
C ASP A 358 7.69 -13.75 6.62
N ALA A 359 6.77 -12.82 6.89
CA ALA A 359 6.56 -12.23 8.23
C ALA A 359 5.53 -12.98 9.10
N LEU A 360 4.87 -14.03 8.58
CA LEU A 360 3.79 -14.70 9.27
C LEU A 360 4.35 -15.64 10.36
N PRO A 361 3.93 -15.52 11.64
CA PRO A 361 4.50 -16.32 12.73
C PRO A 361 3.83 -17.70 12.81
N VAL A 362 3.82 -18.43 11.69
CA VAL A 362 3.26 -19.78 11.56
C VAL A 362 4.16 -20.65 10.70
N SER A 363 4.20 -21.95 10.99
CA SER A 363 4.94 -22.92 10.19
C SER A 363 4.05 -23.52 9.10
N PHE A 364 4.57 -23.62 7.88
CA PHE A 364 3.96 -24.32 6.76
C PHE A 364 5.06 -24.67 5.74
N ASP A 365 4.89 -25.79 5.05
CA ASP A 365 5.83 -26.22 4.01
C ASP A 365 5.78 -25.24 2.84
N HIS A 366 6.93 -24.73 2.44
CA HIS A 366 7.09 -23.86 1.28
C HIS A 366 8.54 -23.87 0.81
N ASP A 367 8.73 -23.44 -0.43
CA ASP A 367 10.05 -23.06 -0.94
C ASP A 367 9.89 -21.95 -1.97
N TRP A 368 10.69 -20.90 -1.82
CA TRP A 368 10.74 -19.77 -2.74
C TRP A 368 11.75 -20.03 -3.86
N CYS A 369 11.65 -21.21 -4.47
CA CYS A 369 12.57 -21.75 -5.48
C CYS A 369 12.48 -21.06 -6.85
N GLY A 370 11.65 -20.03 -6.99
CA GLY A 370 11.29 -19.43 -8.26
C GLY A 370 10.20 -20.21 -9.01
N VAL A 371 9.60 -19.56 -10.00
CA VAL A 371 8.65 -20.18 -10.95
C VAL A 371 9.09 -19.85 -12.37
N THR A 372 9.25 -20.86 -13.21
CA THR A 372 9.60 -20.67 -14.63
C THR A 372 8.42 -21.08 -15.51
N GLN A 373 7.92 -20.13 -16.31
CA GLN A 373 6.89 -20.35 -17.31
C GLN A 373 7.54 -20.48 -18.70
N LEU A 374 7.37 -21.65 -19.32
CA LEU A 374 8.02 -22.01 -20.58
C LEU A 374 7.22 -21.58 -21.81
N GLY A 375 7.93 -21.16 -22.86
CA GLY A 375 7.39 -20.91 -24.19
C GLY A 375 7.43 -22.16 -25.05
N TRP A 376 6.65 -23.17 -24.70
CA TRP A 376 6.68 -24.51 -25.32
C TRP A 376 5.91 -24.60 -26.66
N ASP A 377 5.07 -23.62 -26.95
CA ASP A 377 4.35 -23.45 -28.22
C ASP A 377 4.36 -21.98 -28.67
N GLU A 378 3.93 -21.73 -29.91
CA GLU A 378 3.90 -20.36 -30.48
C GLU A 378 3.05 -19.41 -29.63
N LYS A 379 1.91 -19.88 -29.11
CA LYS A 379 0.97 -19.08 -28.32
C LYS A 379 1.58 -18.65 -26.98
N SER A 380 2.24 -19.56 -26.26
CA SER A 380 2.91 -19.27 -24.99
C SER A 380 4.13 -18.37 -25.19
N GLN A 381 4.91 -18.58 -26.26
CA GLN A 381 6.03 -17.71 -26.62
C GLN A 381 5.56 -16.27 -26.89
N GLN A 382 4.50 -16.10 -27.68
CA GLN A 382 3.92 -14.78 -27.95
C GLN A 382 3.43 -14.10 -26.66
N LYS A 383 2.75 -14.84 -25.78
CA LYS A 383 2.31 -14.32 -24.47
C LYS A 383 3.50 -13.90 -23.60
N ILE A 384 4.57 -14.69 -23.56
CA ILE A 384 5.79 -14.37 -22.82
C ILE A 384 6.47 -13.13 -23.38
N ALA A 385 6.62 -13.01 -24.70
CA ALA A 385 7.17 -11.82 -25.33
C ALA A 385 6.37 -10.55 -24.99
N GLN A 386 5.04 -10.65 -24.92
CA GLN A 386 4.19 -9.53 -24.48
C GLN A 386 4.47 -9.14 -23.01
N MET A 387 4.61 -10.12 -22.11
CA MET A 387 4.93 -9.86 -20.70
C MET A 387 6.32 -9.22 -20.55
N LEU A 388 7.33 -9.72 -21.27
CA LEU A 388 8.70 -9.17 -21.24
C LEU A 388 8.77 -7.73 -21.79
N SER A 389 7.88 -7.37 -22.73
CA SER A 389 7.81 -5.98 -23.24
C SER A 389 7.32 -4.95 -22.21
N LEU A 390 6.91 -5.38 -21.01
CA LEU A 390 6.53 -4.49 -19.91
C LEU A 390 7.73 -3.86 -19.19
N ALA A 391 8.96 -4.33 -19.47
CA ALA A 391 10.20 -3.84 -18.84
C ALA A 391 10.12 -3.81 -17.30
N LEU A 392 9.65 -4.93 -16.72
CA LEU A 392 9.54 -5.10 -15.28
C LEU A 392 10.93 -5.25 -14.62
N PRO A 393 11.08 -4.92 -13.33
CA PRO A 393 12.32 -5.18 -12.61
C PRO A 393 12.67 -6.67 -12.63
N ALA A 394 13.95 -7.00 -12.84
CA ALA A 394 14.42 -8.39 -12.91
C ALA A 394 14.09 -9.22 -11.66
N GLY A 395 14.01 -8.58 -10.49
CA GLY A 395 13.60 -9.23 -9.23
C GLY A 395 12.12 -9.66 -9.22
N LEU A 396 11.27 -9.10 -10.09
CA LEU A 396 9.89 -9.56 -10.28
C LEU A 396 9.81 -10.62 -11.39
N ALA A 397 10.37 -10.32 -12.56
CA ALA A 397 10.31 -11.19 -13.73
C ALA A 397 11.47 -10.92 -14.69
N SER A 398 12.07 -11.97 -15.25
CA SER A 398 13.14 -11.86 -16.25
C SER A 398 13.02 -12.95 -17.32
N ALA A 399 13.55 -12.67 -18.51
CA ALA A 399 13.60 -13.64 -19.61
C ALA A 399 14.64 -14.73 -19.31
N LEU A 400 14.38 -15.95 -19.76
CA LEU A 400 15.36 -17.03 -19.81
C LEU A 400 15.47 -17.56 -21.24
N ASN A 401 16.67 -17.73 -21.74
CA ASN A 401 16.94 -18.56 -22.90
C ASN A 401 16.81 -20.07 -22.53
N ALA A 402 16.96 -20.96 -23.50
CA ALA A 402 16.78 -22.40 -23.27
C ALA A 402 17.83 -23.01 -22.32
N GLU A 403 19.07 -22.54 -22.37
CA GLU A 403 20.15 -23.02 -21.48
C GLU A 403 19.94 -22.52 -20.05
N GLU A 404 19.60 -21.24 -19.90
CA GLU A 404 19.27 -20.61 -18.62
C GLU A 404 18.03 -21.26 -17.98
N ALA A 405 17.03 -21.64 -18.78
CA ALA A 405 15.86 -22.38 -18.29
C ALA A 405 16.28 -23.73 -17.69
N VAL A 406 17.14 -24.50 -18.36
CA VAL A 406 17.65 -25.78 -17.84
C VAL A 406 18.43 -25.59 -16.54
N GLN A 407 19.27 -24.56 -16.48
CA GLN A 407 20.01 -24.22 -15.25
C GLN A 407 19.07 -23.84 -14.10
N ALA A 408 18.02 -23.08 -14.38
CA ALA A 408 17.06 -22.62 -13.38
C ALA A 408 16.16 -23.75 -12.85
N VAL A 409 15.72 -24.68 -13.71
CA VAL A 409 14.76 -25.74 -13.30
C VAL A 409 15.40 -27.11 -13.02
N GLY A 410 16.66 -27.31 -13.41
CA GLY A 410 17.39 -28.58 -13.21
C GLY A 410 16.96 -29.73 -14.13
N VAL A 411 16.09 -29.49 -15.11
CA VAL A 411 15.59 -30.49 -16.08
C VAL A 411 15.63 -29.94 -17.51
N THR A 412 15.74 -30.83 -18.49
CA THR A 412 15.77 -30.43 -19.92
C THR A 412 14.42 -29.88 -20.37
N THR A 413 14.37 -28.59 -20.73
CA THR A 413 13.13 -27.90 -21.19
C THR A 413 13.01 -27.75 -22.70
N ARG A 414 14.16 -27.72 -23.42
CA ARG A 414 14.27 -27.48 -24.88
C ARG A 414 13.72 -26.13 -25.37
N CYS A 415 13.32 -25.24 -24.47
CA CYS A 415 12.79 -23.92 -24.79
C CYS A 415 13.11 -22.93 -23.66
N GLY A 416 13.17 -21.65 -24.01
CA GLY A 416 13.27 -20.55 -23.04
C GLY A 416 11.90 -20.18 -22.46
N GLY A 417 11.87 -19.06 -21.74
CA GLY A 417 10.64 -18.57 -21.13
C GLY A 417 10.83 -17.32 -20.29
N ILE A 418 10.03 -17.21 -19.24
CA ILE A 418 10.08 -16.15 -18.24
C ILE A 418 10.18 -16.80 -16.87
N THR A 419 11.01 -16.25 -15.98
CA THR A 419 11.11 -16.67 -14.59
C THR A 419 10.66 -15.58 -13.64
N TYR A 420 10.08 -16.00 -12.53
CA TYR A 420 9.68 -15.17 -11.39
C TYR A 420 10.56 -15.59 -10.20
N PRO A 421 11.69 -14.91 -9.94
CA PRO A 421 12.68 -15.39 -8.97
C PRO A 421 12.15 -15.45 -7.53
N ALA A 422 11.31 -14.49 -7.16
CA ALA A 422 10.61 -14.51 -5.88
C ALA A 422 9.35 -15.43 -5.89
N GLY A 423 9.12 -16.19 -6.95
CA GLY A 423 8.05 -17.19 -6.97
C GLY A 423 8.42 -18.42 -6.16
N GLY A 424 7.50 -19.37 -6.12
CA GLY A 424 7.79 -20.70 -5.59
C GLY A 424 6.52 -21.50 -5.39
N TRP A 425 6.54 -22.39 -4.40
CA TRP A 425 5.37 -23.13 -3.96
C TRP A 425 5.20 -23.03 -2.45
N LEU A 426 3.96 -23.19 -1.99
CA LEU A 426 3.62 -23.35 -0.59
C LEU A 426 2.54 -24.42 -0.43
N CYS A 427 2.38 -24.97 0.77
CA CYS A 427 1.29 -25.87 1.12
C CYS A 427 0.07 -25.07 1.60
N PRO A 428 -0.94 -24.79 0.75
CA PRO A 428 -2.06 -23.93 1.13
C PRO A 428 -2.95 -24.54 2.21
N GLU A 429 -3.02 -25.88 2.29
CA GLU A 429 -3.76 -26.57 3.34
C GLU A 429 -3.15 -26.29 4.72
N GLN A 430 -1.85 -26.53 4.87
CA GLN A 430 -1.12 -26.29 6.13
C GLN A 430 -1.15 -24.81 6.49
N LEU A 431 -0.86 -23.92 5.53
CA LEU A 431 -0.90 -22.47 5.75
C LEU A 431 -2.28 -22.04 6.27
N THR A 432 -3.36 -22.46 5.61
CA THR A 432 -4.73 -22.07 6.01
C THR A 432 -5.05 -22.55 7.42
N ARG A 433 -4.73 -23.80 7.75
CA ARG A 433 -4.94 -24.37 9.10
C ARG A 433 -4.12 -23.65 10.17
N ALA A 434 -2.83 -23.42 9.90
CA ALA A 434 -1.94 -22.75 10.84
C ALA A 434 -2.35 -21.30 11.10
N VAL A 435 -2.81 -20.59 10.06
CA VAL A 435 -3.35 -19.23 10.19
C VAL A 435 -4.63 -19.19 11.02
N ILE A 436 -5.57 -20.12 10.79
CA ILE A 436 -6.79 -20.19 11.59
C ILE A 436 -6.47 -20.52 13.05
N ALA A 437 -5.54 -21.45 13.31
CA ALA A 437 -5.08 -21.76 14.66
C ALA A 437 -4.45 -20.54 15.36
N LEU A 438 -3.59 -19.78 14.66
CA LEU A 438 -3.06 -18.51 15.16
C LEU A 438 -4.17 -17.52 15.47
N ALA A 439 -5.14 -17.38 14.56
CA ALA A 439 -6.27 -16.47 14.73
C ALA A 439 -7.15 -16.86 15.94
N THR A 440 -7.36 -18.16 16.17
CA THR A 440 -8.07 -18.68 17.36
C THR A 440 -7.33 -18.32 18.64
N GLY A 441 -6.00 -18.44 18.65
CA GLY A 441 -5.17 -17.97 19.77
C GLY A 441 -5.24 -16.46 20.01
N GLN A 442 -5.69 -15.68 19.02
CA GLN A 442 -5.91 -14.24 19.09
C GLN A 442 -7.38 -13.84 19.30
N GLY A 443 -8.28 -14.80 19.53
CA GLY A 443 -9.69 -14.54 19.85
C GLY A 443 -10.69 -14.82 18.72
N LEU A 444 -10.29 -15.42 17.59
CA LEU A 444 -11.25 -15.93 16.59
C LEU A 444 -12.11 -17.04 17.20
N GLN A 445 -13.42 -16.88 17.16
CA GLN A 445 -14.35 -17.98 17.47
C GLN A 445 -14.58 -18.82 16.22
N THR A 446 -14.45 -20.14 16.31
CA THR A 446 -14.64 -21.05 15.17
C THR A 446 -15.81 -22.00 15.41
N ARG A 447 -16.67 -22.15 14.40
CA ARG A 447 -17.84 -23.03 14.39
C ARG A 447 -17.80 -23.93 13.15
N PHE A 448 -17.30 -25.15 13.31
CA PHE A 448 -17.23 -26.17 12.25
C PHE A 448 -18.54 -26.93 12.14
N ARG A 449 -18.78 -27.61 11.01
CA ARG A 449 -20.04 -28.30 10.68
C ARG A 449 -21.26 -27.36 10.70
N HIS A 450 -21.06 -26.10 10.33
CA HIS A 450 -22.07 -25.05 10.26
C HIS A 450 -22.24 -24.56 8.81
N THR A 451 -23.03 -25.30 8.04
CA THR A 451 -23.38 -24.93 6.67
C THR A 451 -24.50 -23.88 6.70
N LEU A 452 -24.19 -22.66 6.26
CA LEU A 452 -25.16 -21.58 6.16
C LEU A 452 -26.17 -21.87 5.04
N THR A 453 -27.46 -21.83 5.34
CA THR A 453 -28.54 -22.07 4.37
C THR A 453 -29.34 -20.81 4.06
N SER A 454 -29.40 -19.85 4.99
CA SER A 454 -30.11 -18.58 4.80
C SER A 454 -29.41 -17.45 5.53
N LEU A 455 -29.40 -16.30 4.88
CA LEU A 455 -28.89 -15.03 5.38
C LEU A 455 -30.00 -13.99 5.20
N VAL A 456 -30.46 -13.37 6.28
CA VAL A 456 -31.55 -12.38 6.24
C VAL A 456 -31.13 -11.14 7.00
N ALA A 457 -31.21 -9.98 6.34
CA ALA A 457 -31.02 -8.70 7.01
C ALA A 457 -32.23 -8.37 7.89
N GLN A 458 -31.98 -8.06 9.16
CA GLN A 458 -32.93 -7.40 10.06
C GLN A 458 -32.41 -5.98 10.35
N GLU A 459 -33.22 -5.13 10.98
CA GLU A 459 -32.97 -3.68 11.09
C GLU A 459 -31.54 -3.29 11.49
N SER A 460 -30.90 -4.04 12.40
CA SER A 460 -29.54 -3.74 12.89
C SER A 460 -28.56 -4.92 12.85
N ARG A 461 -29.00 -6.11 12.43
CA ARG A 461 -28.21 -7.35 12.46
C ARG A 461 -28.59 -8.28 11.32
N TRP A 462 -27.69 -9.19 11.00
CA TRP A 462 -27.93 -10.31 10.10
C TRP A 462 -28.34 -11.54 10.89
N GLN A 463 -29.42 -12.19 10.47
CA GLN A 463 -29.79 -13.51 10.96
C GLN A 463 -29.25 -14.58 10.01
N LEU A 464 -28.52 -15.51 10.60
CA LEU A 464 -27.91 -16.66 9.94
C LEU A 464 -28.71 -17.91 10.35
N ARG A 465 -29.07 -18.75 9.39
CA ARG A 465 -29.66 -20.07 9.65
C ARG A 465 -28.77 -21.16 9.06
N PHE A 466 -28.54 -22.20 9.84
CA PHE A 466 -27.69 -23.32 9.44
C PHE A 466 -28.50 -24.58 9.16
N THR A 467 -27.90 -25.56 8.47
CA THR A 467 -28.57 -26.83 8.11
C THR A 467 -28.98 -27.65 9.34
N SER A 468 -28.31 -27.45 10.49
CA SER A 468 -28.67 -28.07 11.78
C SER A 468 -29.99 -27.54 12.36
N GLY A 469 -30.52 -26.44 11.82
CA GLY A 469 -31.64 -25.69 12.41
C GLY A 469 -31.19 -24.61 13.41
N GLU A 470 -29.91 -24.56 13.78
CA GLU A 470 -29.34 -23.50 14.60
C GLU A 470 -29.43 -22.14 13.90
N THR A 471 -29.57 -21.08 14.69
CA THR A 471 -29.53 -19.70 14.24
C THR A 471 -28.49 -18.89 15.00
N ALA A 472 -27.92 -17.90 14.33
CA ALA A 472 -27.01 -16.92 14.94
C ALA A 472 -27.32 -15.52 14.43
N SER A 473 -26.98 -14.51 15.22
CA SER A 473 -27.19 -13.11 14.86
C SER A 473 -25.89 -12.32 14.98
N HIS A 474 -25.53 -11.55 13.96
CA HIS A 474 -24.27 -10.79 13.90
C HIS A 474 -24.50 -9.38 13.34
N GLU A 475 -23.75 -8.37 13.81
CA GLU A 475 -23.85 -7.00 13.28
C GLU A 475 -23.42 -6.90 11.82
N THR A 476 -22.41 -7.69 11.41
CA THR A 476 -21.92 -7.74 10.03
C THR A 476 -21.61 -9.17 9.60
N VAL A 477 -21.65 -9.43 8.29
CA VAL A 477 -21.33 -10.74 7.71
C VAL A 477 -20.41 -10.57 6.51
N VAL A 478 -19.40 -11.42 6.42
CA VAL A 478 -18.54 -11.55 5.23
C VAL A 478 -18.69 -12.95 4.64
N LEU A 479 -19.01 -13.02 3.36
CA LEU A 479 -19.05 -14.26 2.61
C LEU A 479 -17.68 -14.52 1.95
N ALA A 480 -17.00 -15.58 2.39
CA ALA A 480 -15.69 -16.03 1.91
C ALA A 480 -15.69 -17.55 1.62
N ASN A 481 -16.83 -18.06 1.15
CA ASN A 481 -17.14 -19.48 0.97
C ASN A 481 -16.86 -20.01 -0.46
N GLY A 482 -15.89 -19.39 -1.15
CA GLY A 482 -15.35 -19.90 -2.43
C GLY A 482 -16.41 -20.06 -3.53
N HIS A 483 -16.44 -21.22 -4.18
CA HIS A 483 -17.35 -21.49 -5.30
C HIS A 483 -18.84 -21.46 -4.91
N GLN A 484 -19.16 -21.47 -3.61
CA GLN A 484 -20.54 -21.38 -3.09
C GLN A 484 -20.99 -19.94 -2.85
N ILE A 485 -20.18 -18.93 -3.21
CA ILE A 485 -20.45 -17.51 -2.95
C ILE A 485 -21.78 -17.01 -3.54
N ASN A 486 -22.28 -17.62 -4.62
CA ASN A 486 -23.53 -17.25 -5.30
C ASN A 486 -24.74 -18.11 -4.90
N ARG A 487 -24.67 -18.82 -3.76
CA ARG A 487 -25.74 -19.70 -3.27
C ARG A 487 -26.80 -19.02 -2.40
N PHE A 488 -26.65 -17.73 -2.12
CA PHE A 488 -27.62 -16.93 -1.35
C PHE A 488 -28.36 -15.95 -2.27
N ASP A 489 -29.61 -15.61 -1.95
CA ASP A 489 -30.46 -14.73 -2.76
C ASP A 489 -29.79 -13.38 -3.08
N GLN A 490 -29.07 -12.80 -2.11
CA GLN A 490 -28.34 -11.54 -2.24
C GLN A 490 -27.18 -11.61 -3.25
N THR A 491 -26.63 -12.80 -3.45
CA THR A 491 -25.39 -13.05 -4.21
C THR A 491 -25.60 -13.86 -5.49
N ARG A 492 -26.78 -14.43 -5.67
CA ARG A 492 -27.14 -15.24 -6.85
C ARG A 492 -26.87 -14.53 -8.19
N PRO A 493 -27.06 -13.20 -8.33
CA PRO A 493 -26.77 -12.51 -9.59
C PRO A 493 -25.27 -12.29 -9.90
N LEU A 494 -24.36 -12.59 -8.97
CA LEU A 494 -22.94 -12.34 -9.18
C LEU A 494 -22.40 -13.17 -10.36
N PRO A 495 -21.62 -12.58 -11.28
CA PRO A 495 -21.13 -13.24 -12.50
C PRO A 495 -19.91 -14.13 -12.22
N VAL A 496 -20.07 -15.11 -11.33
CA VAL A 496 -19.05 -16.08 -10.95
C VAL A 496 -19.49 -17.49 -11.33
N TYR A 497 -18.55 -18.34 -11.70
CA TYR A 497 -18.80 -19.72 -12.09
C TYR A 497 -17.80 -20.67 -11.43
N ALA A 498 -18.24 -21.88 -11.14
CA ALA A 498 -17.39 -22.92 -10.57
C ALA A 498 -16.56 -23.58 -11.67
N VAL A 499 -15.28 -23.83 -11.39
CA VAL A 499 -14.38 -24.60 -12.26
C VAL A 499 -13.85 -25.76 -11.43
N GLY A 500 -14.25 -26.99 -11.80
CA GLY A 500 -13.65 -28.20 -11.24
C GLY A 500 -12.28 -28.44 -11.85
N GLY A 501 -11.32 -28.89 -11.04
CA GLY A 501 -9.93 -29.12 -11.42
C GLY A 501 -9.33 -30.31 -10.72
#